data_AF-A0A3A0ABG5-F1
#
_entry.id   AF-A0A3A0ABG5-F1
#
_cell.length_a   1.000
_cell.length_b   1.000
_cell.length_c   1.000
_cell.angle_alpha   90.00
_cell.angle_beta   90.00
_cell.angle_gamma   90.00
#
_symmetry.space_group_name_H-M   'P 1'
#
loop_
_entity.id
_entity.type
_entity.pdbx_description
1 polymer ?
#
loop_
_entity_poly.entity_id
_entity_poly.type
_entity_poly.pdbx_seq_one_letter_code
_entity_poly.pdbx_strand_id
1 'polypeptide(L)'
;MLSIQTLNPLNATTFGETRHRRRVEQTVRRTYASWRARFPRWANSGFDDYFLLHDALPLLDEMLADGRYLDPAQIVHKWAQVYRLTDEGTRRALVEATPVAADFLTRLQIEYASAKPA
;
A
#
# COMPACT_ATOMS: atom_id res chain seq x y z
N MET A 1 41.54 16.11 -22.26
CA MET A 1 40.92 15.13 -21.34
C MET A 1 39.60 15.73 -20.87
N LEU A 2 38.47 15.22 -21.38
CA LEU A 2 37.13 15.67 -20.98
C LEU A 2 36.69 14.85 -19.75
N SER A 3 36.51 15.53 -18.63
CA SER A 3 36.11 14.94 -17.35
C SER A 3 34.73 14.28 -17.45
N ILE A 4 34.68 12.99 -17.12
CA ILE A 4 33.47 12.16 -17.02
C ILE A 4 32.76 12.44 -15.68
N GLN A 5 32.46 13.71 -15.38
CA GLN A 5 31.79 14.11 -14.12
C GLN A 5 30.37 14.64 -14.31
N THR A 6 29.77 14.43 -15.48
CA THR A 6 28.38 14.80 -15.78
C THR A 6 27.52 13.59 -16.12
N LEU A 7 27.63 12.52 -15.33
CA LEU A 7 26.62 11.46 -15.26
C LEU A 7 25.72 11.74 -14.05
N ASN A 8 24.77 12.67 -14.18
CA ASN A 8 23.38 12.43 -14.57
C ASN A 8 22.45 12.29 -13.34
N PRO A 9 21.87 13.41 -12.85
CA PRO A 9 20.87 13.36 -11.77
C PRO A 9 19.65 12.51 -12.12
N LEU A 10 19.35 12.31 -13.41
CA LEU A 10 18.23 11.48 -13.88
C LEU A 10 18.37 10.01 -13.49
N ASN A 11 19.61 9.50 -13.41
CA ASN A 11 19.86 8.12 -13.02
C ASN A 11 19.62 7.92 -11.52
N ALA A 12 20.10 8.84 -10.68
CA ALA A 12 19.92 8.77 -9.23
C ALA A 12 18.44 8.78 -8.81
N THR A 13 17.62 9.61 -9.47
CA THR A 13 16.17 9.66 -9.24
C THR A 13 15.48 8.36 -9.63
N THR A 14 15.76 7.84 -10.83
CA THR A 14 15.14 6.60 -11.34
C THR A 14 15.51 5.37 -10.48
N PHE A 15 16.77 5.27 -10.03
CA PHE A 15 17.20 4.18 -9.14
C PHE A 15 16.58 4.30 -7.73
N GLY A 16 16.46 5.53 -7.21
CA GLY A 16 15.80 5.80 -5.93
C GLY A 16 14.32 5.44 -5.94
N GLU A 17 13.59 5.86 -6.97
CA GLU A 17 12.17 5.54 -7.19
C GLU A 17 11.95 4.03 -7.34
N THR A 18 12.78 3.35 -8.14
CA THR A 18 12.67 1.89 -8.32
C THR A 18 12.94 1.13 -7.02
N ARG A 19 13.90 1.59 -6.20
CA ARG A 19 14.20 0.99 -4.90
C ARG A 19 13.08 1.24 -3.90
N HIS A 20 12.56 2.46 -3.84
CA HIS A 20 11.41 2.81 -2.99
C HIS A 20 10.21 1.94 -3.33
N ARG A 21 9.84 1.88 -4.61
CA ARG A 21 8.71 1.09 -5.10
C ARG A 21 8.81 -0.39 -4.70
N ARG A 22 9.98 -1.00 -4.91
CA ARG A 22 10.22 -2.39 -4.49
C ARG A 22 10.10 -2.58 -2.98
N ARG A 23 10.58 -1.62 -2.18
CA ARG A 23 10.46 -1.66 -0.72
C ARG A 23 9.00 -1.60 -0.28
N VAL A 24 8.21 -0.70 -0.87
CA VAL A 24 6.77 -0.59 -0.60
C VAL A 24 6.06 -1.90 -0.95
N GLU A 25 6.25 -2.43 -2.16
CA GLU A 25 5.65 -3.70 -2.58
C GLU A 25 6.00 -4.89 -1.67
N GLN A 26 7.28 -5.01 -1.27
CA GLN A 26 7.72 -6.06 -0.36
C GLN A 26 7.09 -5.92 1.03
N THR A 27 6.99 -4.69 1.54
CA THR A 27 6.38 -4.41 2.84
C THR A 27 4.89 -4.71 2.82
N VAL A 28 4.19 -4.35 1.74
CA VAL A 28 2.78 -4.71 1.52
C VAL A 28 2.58 -6.22 1.54
N ARG A 29 3.40 -6.97 0.78
CA ARG A 29 3.33 -8.45 0.75
C ARG A 29 3.54 -9.08 2.13
N ARG A 30 4.54 -8.63 2.88
CA ARG A 30 4.82 -9.13 4.24
C ARG A 30 3.69 -8.80 5.22
N THR A 31 3.22 -7.56 5.18
CA THR A 31 2.10 -7.10 6.02
C THR A 31 0.87 -7.94 5.74
N TYR A 32 0.51 -8.12 4.46
CA TYR A 32 -0.62 -8.93 4.04
C TYR A 32 -0.50 -10.39 4.49
N ALA A 33 0.68 -11.01 4.37
CA ALA A 33 0.90 -12.39 4.77
C ALA A 33 0.57 -12.65 6.25
N SER A 34 0.88 -11.71 7.14
CA SER A 34 0.52 -11.80 8.56
C SER A 34 -0.94 -11.38 8.82
N TRP A 35 -1.41 -10.34 8.15
CA TRP A 35 -2.74 -9.77 8.33
C TRP A 35 -3.86 -10.72 7.88
N ARG A 36 -3.67 -11.44 6.77
CA ARG A 36 -4.67 -12.37 6.23
C ARG A 36 -5.01 -13.52 7.18
N ALA A 37 -4.07 -13.91 8.03
CA ALA A 37 -4.30 -14.93 9.05
C ALA A 37 -5.25 -14.44 10.16
N ARG A 38 -5.26 -13.13 10.43
CA ARG A 38 -6.16 -12.50 11.40
C ARG A 38 -7.53 -12.19 10.81
N PHE A 39 -7.60 -11.88 9.52
CA PHE A 39 -8.83 -11.48 8.82
C PHE A 39 -9.12 -12.33 7.57
N PRO A 40 -9.28 -13.66 7.70
CA PRO A 40 -9.44 -14.55 6.55
C PRO A 40 -10.70 -14.24 5.73
N ARG A 41 -11.78 -13.80 6.38
CA ARG A 41 -13.02 -13.36 5.69
C ARG A 41 -12.76 -12.24 4.69
N TRP A 42 -11.91 -11.28 5.03
CA TRP A 42 -11.63 -10.11 4.21
C TRP A 42 -10.62 -10.41 3.10
N ALA A 43 -9.62 -11.24 3.40
CA ALA A 43 -8.74 -11.78 2.37
C ALA A 43 -9.55 -12.53 1.29
N ASN A 44 -10.55 -13.32 1.69
CA ASN A 44 -11.41 -14.06 0.77
C ASN A 44 -12.47 -13.19 0.06
N SER A 45 -12.66 -11.93 0.46
CA SER A 45 -13.59 -11.01 -0.20
C SER A 45 -12.92 -10.14 -1.27
N GLY A 46 -11.65 -10.41 -1.61
CA GLY A 46 -10.88 -9.59 -2.56
C GLY A 46 -10.17 -8.41 -1.91
N PHE A 47 -10.14 -8.30 -0.57
CA PHE A 47 -9.17 -7.42 0.10
C PHE A 47 -7.84 -8.18 0.20
N ASP A 48 -7.25 -8.47 -0.95
CA ASP A 48 -6.13 -9.39 -1.14
C ASP A 48 -4.84 -8.69 -1.60
N ASP A 49 -3.78 -9.48 -1.80
CA ASP A 49 -2.50 -8.95 -2.26
C ASP A 49 -2.58 -8.32 -3.65
N TYR A 50 -3.44 -8.83 -4.53
CA TYR A 50 -3.66 -8.27 -5.85
C TYR A 50 -4.23 -6.85 -5.74
N PHE A 51 -5.36 -6.68 -5.03
CA PHE A 51 -5.95 -5.37 -4.78
C PHE A 51 -4.94 -4.40 -4.15
N LEU A 52 -4.20 -4.86 -3.14
CA LEU A 52 -3.23 -4.04 -2.42
C LEU A 52 -2.02 -3.62 -3.27
N LEU A 53 -1.56 -4.47 -4.19
CA LEU A 53 -0.39 -4.22 -5.03
C LEU A 53 -0.72 -3.54 -6.36
N HIS A 54 -1.97 -3.56 -6.81
CA HIS A 54 -2.36 -2.96 -8.08
C HIS A 54 -3.22 -1.71 -7.91
N ASP A 55 -4.28 -1.80 -7.11
CA ASP A 55 -5.29 -0.74 -7.01
C ASP A 55 -5.05 0.20 -5.85
N ALA A 56 -4.69 -0.34 -4.68
CA ALA A 56 -4.43 0.43 -3.47
C ALA A 56 -2.99 0.95 -3.39
N LEU A 57 -2.07 0.36 -4.16
CA LEU A 57 -0.65 0.64 -4.03
C LEU A 57 -0.26 2.11 -4.19
N PRO A 58 -0.85 2.91 -5.10
CA PRO A 58 -0.55 4.34 -5.17
C PRO A 58 -0.86 5.09 -3.87
N LEU A 59 -2.00 4.79 -3.22
CA LEU A 59 -2.38 5.40 -1.94
C LEU A 59 -1.42 4.99 -0.82
N LEU A 60 -0.99 3.72 -0.82
CA LEU A 60 -0.02 3.20 0.15
C LEU A 60 1.37 3.80 -0.07
N ASP A 61 1.78 3.99 -1.31
CA ASP A 61 3.06 4.59 -1.70
C ASP A 61 3.13 6.03 -1.21
N GLU A 62 2.12 6.86 -1.49
CA GLU A 62 2.02 8.24 -0.99
C GLU A 62 2.06 8.32 0.54
N MET A 63 1.34 7.42 1.23
CA MET A 63 1.34 7.34 2.70
C MET A 63 2.75 7.05 3.23
N LEU A 64 3.49 6.14 2.60
CA LEU A 64 4.80 5.68 3.07
C LEU A 64 5.97 6.55 2.60
N ALA A 65 5.82 7.26 1.49
CA ALA A 65 6.81 8.20 0.97
C ALA A 65 6.78 9.53 1.73
N ASP A 66 5.59 10.13 1.86
CA ASP A 66 5.43 11.47 2.42
C ASP A 66 5.07 11.47 3.91
N GLY A 67 4.86 10.29 4.50
CA GLY A 67 4.36 10.15 5.87
C GLY A 67 2.94 10.73 6.05
N ARG A 68 2.20 10.92 4.94
CA ARG A 68 0.84 11.45 4.98
C ARG A 68 -0.08 10.46 5.67
N TYR A 69 -1.03 10.99 6.44
CA TYR A 69 -2.10 10.18 6.99
C TYR A 69 -3.03 9.70 5.86
N LEU A 70 -3.20 8.39 5.75
CA LEU A 70 -4.18 7.77 4.88
C LEU A 70 -5.37 7.32 5.72
N ASP A 71 -6.54 7.91 5.47
CA ASP A 71 -7.78 7.50 6.11
C ASP A 71 -8.13 6.07 5.66
N PRO A 72 -8.30 5.10 6.59
CA PRO A 72 -8.71 3.75 6.25
C PRO A 72 -9.95 3.66 5.37
N ALA A 73 -10.89 4.61 5.49
CA ALA A 73 -12.08 4.67 4.65
C ALA A 73 -11.74 4.88 3.16
N GLN A 74 -10.64 5.55 2.83
CA GLN A 74 -10.21 5.74 1.44
C GLN A 74 -9.82 4.41 0.78
N ILE A 75 -9.15 3.52 1.51
CA ILE A 75 -8.82 2.18 1.01
C ILE A 75 -10.11 1.36 0.80
N VAL A 76 -11.06 1.45 1.74
CA VAL A 76 -12.35 0.75 1.61
C VAL A 76 -13.18 1.30 0.45
N HIS A 77 -13.20 2.61 0.25
CA HIS A 77 -13.83 3.22 -0.92
C HIS A 77 -13.19 2.74 -2.22
N LYS A 78 -11.85 2.71 -2.29
CA LYS A 78 -11.13 2.20 -3.46
C LYS A 78 -11.47 0.74 -3.73
N TRP A 79 -11.52 -0.08 -2.68
CA TRP A 79 -11.94 -1.48 -2.75
C TRP A 79 -13.37 -1.61 -3.29
N ALA A 80 -14.32 -0.87 -2.73
CA ALA A 80 -15.71 -0.88 -3.16
C ALA A 80 -15.87 -0.46 -4.64
N GLN A 81 -15.06 0.51 -5.10
CA GLN A 81 -15.03 0.95 -6.50
C GLN A 81 -14.49 -0.15 -7.44
N VAL A 82 -13.38 -0.79 -7.09
CA VAL A 82 -12.76 -1.87 -7.89
C VAL A 82 -13.72 -3.04 -8.06
N TYR A 83 -14.40 -3.44 -6.98
CA TYR A 83 -15.37 -4.53 -7.00
C TYR A 83 -16.79 -4.10 -7.33
N ARG A 84 -17.00 -2.84 -7.71
CA ARG A 84 -18.28 -2.26 -8.17
C ARG A 84 -19.44 -2.57 -7.21
N LEU A 85 -19.20 -2.40 -5.91
CA LEU A 85 -20.26 -2.56 -4.92
C LEU A 85 -21.37 -1.54 -5.15
N THR A 86 -22.61 -1.93 -4.87
CA THR A 86 -23.75 -1.01 -4.85
C THR A 86 -23.55 0.05 -3.76
N ASP A 87 -24.32 1.14 -3.79
CA ASP A 87 -24.24 2.17 -2.74
C ASP A 87 -24.51 1.59 -1.34
N GLU A 88 -25.48 0.68 -1.24
CA GLU A 88 -25.78 -0.07 -0.02
C GLU A 88 -24.62 -0.99 0.39
N GLY A 89 -24.01 -1.68 -0.57
CA GLY A 89 -22.83 -2.51 -0.34
C GLY A 89 -21.64 -1.69 0.14
N THR A 90 -21.43 -0.52 -0.46
CA THR A 90 -20.38 0.43 -0.10
C THR A 90 -20.59 0.97 1.31
N ARG A 91 -21.82 1.35 1.68
CA ARG A 91 -22.09 1.84 3.04
C ARG A 91 -21.83 0.77 4.10
N ARG A 92 -22.26 -0.47 3.85
CA ARG A 92 -21.95 -1.60 4.75
C ARG A 92 -20.45 -1.89 4.81
N ALA A 93 -19.77 -1.89 3.67
CA ALA A 93 -18.33 -2.06 3.60
C ALA A 93 -17.58 -0.99 4.42
N LEU A 94 -18.01 0.27 4.36
CA LEU A 94 -17.39 1.33 5.17
C LEU A 94 -17.56 1.10 6.67
N VAL A 95 -18.64 0.50 7.13
CA VAL A 95 -18.79 0.17 8.56
C VAL A 95 -17.93 -1.03 8.94
N GLU A 96 -17.96 -2.08 8.12
CA GLU A 96 -17.36 -3.36 8.47
C GLU A 96 -15.86 -3.47 8.15
N ALA A 97 -15.42 -2.89 7.03
CA ALA A 97 -14.06 -3.03 6.50
C ALA A 97 -13.11 -1.92 6.96
N THR A 98 -13.63 -0.74 7.34
CA THR A 98 -12.78 0.38 7.81
C THR A 98 -11.88 0.02 9.00
N PRO A 99 -12.36 -0.63 10.08
CA PRO A 99 -11.47 -1.05 11.17
C PRO A 99 -10.44 -2.10 10.73
N VAL A 100 -10.77 -2.89 9.72
CA VAL A 100 -9.91 -3.96 9.18
C VAL A 100 -8.82 -3.38 8.28
N ALA A 101 -9.16 -2.39 7.47
CA ALA A 101 -8.22 -1.56 6.73
C ALA A 101 -7.32 -0.75 7.68
N ALA A 102 -7.86 -0.21 8.77
CA ALA A 102 -7.08 0.51 9.78
C ALA A 102 -5.99 -0.38 10.38
N ASP A 103 -6.33 -1.62 10.76
CA ASP A 103 -5.35 -2.58 11.29
C ASP A 103 -4.26 -2.89 10.25
N PHE A 104 -4.63 -3.03 8.98
CA PHE A 104 -3.66 -3.22 7.90
C PHE A 104 -2.70 -2.03 7.80
N LEU A 105 -3.22 -0.80 7.75
CA LEU A 105 -2.42 0.42 7.60
C LEU A 105 -1.47 0.62 8.79
N THR A 106 -1.94 0.40 10.02
CA THR A 106 -1.07 0.46 11.21
C THR A 106 0.08 -0.55 11.12
N ARG A 107 -0.21 -1.80 10.75
CA ARG A 107 0.84 -2.83 10.59
C ARG A 107 1.81 -2.50 9.47
N LEU A 108 1.29 -1.98 8.35
CA LEU A 108 2.10 -1.59 7.20
C LEU A 108 3.10 -0.50 7.57
N GLN A 109 2.67 0.53 8.32
CA GLN A 109 3.55 1.59 8.81
C GLN A 109 4.64 1.04 9.73
N ILE A 110 4.30 0.14 10.66
CA ILE A 110 5.26 -0.48 11.58
C ILE A 110 6.30 -1.32 10.81
N GLU A 111 5.85 -2.17 9.88
CA GLU A 111 6.72 -3.02 9.07
C GLU A 111 7.62 -2.17 8.17
N TYR A 112 7.08 -1.11 7.56
CA TYR A 112 7.84 -0.20 6.70
C TYR A 112 8.91 0.56 7.49
N ALA A 113 8.59 1.06 8.69
CA ALA A 113 9.54 1.74 9.56
C ALA A 113 10.64 0.79 10.06
N SER A 114 10.31 -0.48 10.30
CA SER A 114 11.25 -1.51 10.76
C SER A 114 12.14 -2.07 9.65
N ALA A 115 11.70 -1.97 8.39
CA ALA A 115 12.48 -2.41 7.24
C ALA A 115 13.66 -1.46 6.99
N LYS A 116 14.87 -1.86 7.41
CA LYS A 116 16.11 -1.10 7.16
C LYS A 116 16.26 -0.80 5.66
N PRO A 117 16.57 0.44 5.24
CA PRO A 117 16.91 0.70 3.85
C PRO A 117 18.18 -0.10 3.51
N ALA A 118 18.05 -1.01 2.55
CA ALA A 118 19.15 -1.84 2.05
C ALA A 118 20.25 -0.99 1.40
#